data_AF-A0A9P4N6V9-F1
#
_entry.id   AF-A0A9P4N6V9-F1
#
_cell.length_a   1.000
_cell.length_b   1.000
_cell.length_c   1.000
_cell.angle_alpha   90.00
_cell.angle_beta   90.00
_cell.angle_gamma   90.00
#
_symmetry.space_group_name_H-M   'P 1'
#
loop_
_entity.id
_entity.type
_entity.pdbx_description
1 polymer ?
#
loop_
_entity_poly.entity_id
_entity_poly.type
_entity_poly.pdbx_seq_one_letter_code
_entity_poly.pdbx_strand_id
1 'polypeptide(L)'
;MLWTCTTATLWLSVLSLCLGQRSSKYFDDIPPEEVASLAAIIEEGPEDIQNATHRLVRRNDESPTYTRIYQNPLPIPPVKQPKQIITNPVTGQNIQYYEIEIKSFIQQVYPNKPATSLVGYDGISPGPTFIIPRGTESVVRFINNAEQASSIHLHGSPSRAPFDGWAEDVTSPGQYKDYYYPNYESARLLWYHDHAIHITAENAYFGQAGAYIITDPAEDALGLPSGYGQFDIPLILSSKFYNENAQLTGVVGEDTNLWGDIIHVNGQPWPFLNVQPRKYRFRFLNSAVSRNFGLYFVKTTATNTKLPFKVIASDSGLLTGPVTTPQLIVAVAERYEIVFDFSAYAGQQIELRNLDDGAGIGTDEDFDDTDKVMKFVVSNTPVTDPSTVPSILRQVPFPPSTNGIDHHFRFHRSNSEWLINNVGFSDANNRILANVPRGTVEIWELENGSGGWTHPIHVHLVDFRVLARWDSENGRAVEPYEAAGLKDVVWLAKGESALVEAHYTPWNGVYMFHCHNLIHEDQDMMGAFNVTNLPNLGYAEETDFGDPMDPRWRARSYNIADFVGRMGPFEEAAIIARVQELAEQQPYSERAQVEEALDKALGGNVGSKKKREFEEYKESADEGPIPRYRRF
;
A
#
# COMPACT_ATOMS: atom_id res chain seq x y z
N MET A 1 -52.12 -4.77 62.72
CA MET A 1 -51.91 -3.41 63.24
C MET A 1 -50.71 -2.80 62.52
N LEU A 2 -50.97 -1.61 61.97
CA LEU A 2 -50.13 -0.59 61.32
C LEU A 2 -48.58 -0.64 61.36
N TRP A 3 -48.00 -0.39 60.16
CA TRP A 3 -46.91 0.56 59.75
C TRP A 3 -45.53 0.54 60.48
N THR A 4 -44.34 0.54 59.84
CA THR A 4 -43.79 1.37 58.74
C THR A 4 -42.44 0.83 58.19
N CYS A 5 -42.10 1.22 56.94
CA CYS A 5 -40.80 1.36 56.22
C CYS A 5 -39.47 1.15 57.00
N THR A 6 -38.33 0.68 56.45
CA THR A 6 -37.66 1.06 55.18
C THR A 6 -36.41 0.15 54.95
N THR A 7 -35.91 0.15 53.71
CA THR A 7 -34.53 -0.11 53.22
C THR A 7 -34.03 -1.53 52.88
N ALA A 8 -33.63 -1.61 51.60
CA ALA A 8 -32.44 -2.29 51.04
C ALA A 8 -32.55 -3.76 50.60
N THR A 9 -33.18 -3.93 49.44
CA THR A 9 -32.86 -4.88 48.37
C THR A 9 -31.38 -4.75 47.94
N LEU A 10 -30.62 -5.85 47.90
CA LEU A 10 -29.45 -5.96 47.02
C LEU A 10 -28.98 -7.41 46.79
N TRP A 11 -29.80 -8.25 46.14
CA TRP A 11 -29.32 -9.50 45.53
C TRP A 11 -30.15 -9.73 44.26
N LEU A 12 -29.70 -9.16 43.13
CA LEU A 12 -29.90 -9.59 41.73
C LEU A 12 -29.45 -8.43 40.81
N SER A 13 -28.13 -8.30 40.58
CA SER A 13 -27.55 -7.47 39.50
C SER A 13 -26.03 -7.65 39.45
N VAL A 14 -25.58 -8.85 39.08
CA VAL A 14 -24.15 -9.12 38.75
C VAL A 14 -24.01 -9.76 37.36
N LEU A 15 -25.06 -9.72 36.52
CA LEU A 15 -24.98 -10.19 35.13
C LEU A 15 -25.23 -9.11 34.07
N SER A 16 -25.29 -7.83 34.44
CA SER A 16 -25.57 -6.74 33.48
C SER A 16 -24.50 -5.63 33.43
N LEU A 17 -23.27 -5.92 33.87
CA LEU A 17 -22.20 -4.92 33.99
C LEU A 17 -20.95 -5.21 33.14
N CYS A 18 -21.00 -6.15 32.19
CA CYS A 18 -19.94 -6.33 31.18
C CYS A 18 -20.36 -5.97 29.74
N LEU A 19 -21.56 -5.41 29.54
CA LEU A 19 -22.05 -4.98 28.21
C LEU A 19 -22.30 -3.46 28.12
N GLY A 20 -21.96 -2.70 29.17
CA GLY A 20 -22.33 -1.30 29.31
C GLY A 20 -21.13 -0.41 29.63
N GLN A 21 -20.15 -0.37 28.74
CA GLN A 21 -19.19 0.75 28.62
C GLN A 21 -18.43 0.67 27.28
N ARG A 22 -19.17 0.56 26.17
CA ARG A 22 -18.66 1.05 24.87
C ARG A 22 -18.56 2.57 25.00
N SER A 23 -17.37 3.14 25.06
CA SER A 23 -17.22 4.60 25.10
C SER A 23 -17.63 5.16 23.73
N SER A 24 -18.87 5.61 23.65
CA SER A 24 -19.62 6.08 22.48
C SER A 24 -19.17 7.45 21.96
N LYS A 25 -17.86 7.69 21.79
CA LYS A 25 -17.44 9.03 21.32
C LYS A 25 -17.69 9.29 19.83
N TYR A 26 -18.02 8.26 19.03
CA TYR A 26 -18.13 8.37 17.58
C TYR A 26 -19.39 7.71 16.97
N PHE A 27 -19.99 6.69 17.62
CA PHE A 27 -21.13 5.95 17.06
C PHE A 27 -22.44 6.76 16.90
N ASP A 28 -22.59 7.87 17.62
CA ASP A 28 -23.80 8.71 17.54
C ASP A 28 -23.70 9.80 16.45
N ASP A 29 -22.61 9.83 15.66
CA ASP A 29 -22.25 10.93 14.76
C ASP A 29 -22.31 10.58 13.25
N ILE A 30 -22.78 9.39 12.85
CA ILE A 30 -22.88 9.02 11.42
C ILE A 30 -23.91 9.92 10.69
N PRO A 31 -23.59 10.46 9.50
CA PRO A 31 -24.53 11.23 8.69
C PRO A 31 -25.88 10.52 8.47
N PRO A 32 -27.05 11.15 8.72
CA PRO A 32 -28.37 10.50 8.63
C PRO A 32 -28.68 9.86 7.27
N GLU A 33 -28.21 10.46 6.18
CA GLU A 33 -28.33 9.96 4.82
C GLU A 33 -27.60 8.62 4.62
N GLU A 34 -26.43 8.46 5.25
CA GLU A 34 -25.63 7.24 5.19
C GLU A 34 -26.27 6.15 6.06
N VAL A 35 -26.79 6.50 7.25
CA VAL A 35 -27.57 5.57 8.09
C VAL A 35 -28.76 4.98 7.31
N ALA A 36 -29.45 5.80 6.50
CA ALA A 36 -30.56 5.33 5.69
C ALA A 36 -30.11 4.39 4.56
N SER A 37 -28.97 4.66 3.90
CA SER A 37 -28.42 3.73 2.90
C SER A 37 -27.98 2.40 3.50
N LEU A 38 -27.38 2.44 4.70
CA LEU A 38 -26.90 1.24 5.39
C LEU A 38 -28.05 0.32 5.81
N ALA A 39 -29.19 0.88 6.21
CA ALA A 39 -30.37 0.12 6.61
C ALA A 39 -31.00 -0.69 5.47
N ALA A 40 -30.67 -0.38 4.21
CA ALA A 40 -31.15 -1.09 3.03
C ALA A 40 -30.22 -2.24 2.59
N ILE A 41 -29.04 -2.39 3.20
CA ILE A 41 -28.08 -3.42 2.84
C ILE A 41 -28.56 -4.78 3.34
N ILE A 42 -28.61 -5.75 2.42
CA ILE A 42 -28.80 -7.17 2.72
C ILE A 42 -27.49 -7.86 2.32
N GLU A 43 -26.74 -8.28 3.31
CA GLU A 43 -25.40 -8.86 3.13
C GLU A 43 -25.47 -10.36 2.88
N GLU A 44 -24.68 -10.83 1.92
CA GLU A 44 -24.50 -12.25 1.60
C GLU A 44 -23.24 -12.79 2.30
N GLY A 45 -23.42 -13.85 3.07
CA GLY A 45 -22.33 -14.61 3.70
C GLY A 45 -21.81 -15.73 2.81
N PRO A 46 -20.69 -16.39 3.17
CA PRO A 46 -20.16 -17.50 2.40
C PRO A 46 -21.12 -18.70 2.41
N GLU A 47 -21.97 -18.81 3.44
CA GLU A 47 -23.04 -19.81 3.56
C GLU A 47 -24.18 -19.62 2.57
N ASP A 48 -24.37 -18.42 2.00
CA ASP A 48 -25.43 -18.14 1.02
C ASP A 48 -25.04 -18.62 -0.38
N ILE A 49 -23.76 -18.94 -0.60
CA ILE A 49 -23.19 -19.43 -1.86
C ILE A 49 -23.43 -20.95 -2.03
N GLN A 50 -24.60 -21.47 -1.62
CA GLN A 50 -24.85 -22.93 -1.53
C GLN A 50 -24.89 -23.70 -2.86
N ASN A 51 -24.82 -23.05 -4.03
CA ASN A 51 -24.90 -23.71 -5.33
C ASN A 51 -24.05 -23.07 -6.44
N ALA A 52 -22.94 -22.39 -6.09
CA ALA A 52 -22.03 -21.86 -7.12
C ALA A 52 -21.27 -23.01 -7.80
N THR A 53 -21.87 -23.50 -8.89
CA THR A 53 -21.28 -24.37 -9.92
C THR A 53 -20.13 -23.69 -10.69
N HIS A 54 -19.67 -22.52 -10.22
CA HIS A 54 -18.65 -21.66 -10.78
C HIS A 54 -17.37 -21.56 -9.93
N ARG A 55 -17.19 -22.40 -8.90
CA ARG A 55 -15.85 -22.56 -8.28
C ARG A 55 -14.91 -23.20 -9.31
N LEU A 56 -14.15 -22.40 -10.04
CA LEU A 56 -13.14 -22.88 -10.98
C LEU A 56 -11.98 -23.59 -10.27
N VAL A 57 -11.82 -23.39 -8.96
CA VAL A 57 -10.90 -24.17 -8.14
C VAL A 57 -11.68 -25.27 -7.43
N ARG A 58 -11.92 -26.38 -8.15
CA ARG A 58 -12.25 -27.64 -7.46
C ARG A 58 -11.06 -27.99 -6.56
N ARG A 59 -11.35 -28.56 -5.39
CA ARG A 59 -10.41 -29.19 -4.43
C ARG A 59 -9.47 -30.28 -5.02
N ASN A 60 -9.32 -30.38 -6.34
CA ASN A 60 -8.45 -31.33 -7.03
C ASN A 60 -7.33 -30.66 -7.86
N ASP A 61 -7.27 -29.33 -7.94
CA ASP A 61 -6.32 -28.59 -8.80
C ASP A 61 -5.32 -27.75 -7.97
N GLU A 62 -4.81 -28.32 -6.88
CA GLU A 62 -3.61 -27.78 -6.21
C GLU A 62 -2.45 -27.73 -7.22
N SER A 63 -1.56 -26.77 -7.00
CA SER A 63 -0.34 -26.64 -7.76
C SER A 63 0.48 -27.92 -7.68
N PRO A 64 1.17 -28.31 -8.77
CA PRO A 64 2.08 -29.43 -8.71
C PRO A 64 3.12 -29.26 -7.61
N THR A 65 3.52 -30.38 -7.00
CA THR A 65 4.52 -30.36 -5.92
C THR A 65 5.79 -29.62 -6.34
N TYR A 66 6.14 -28.58 -5.58
CA TYR A 66 7.37 -27.83 -5.78
C TYR A 66 8.52 -28.47 -4.98
N THR A 67 9.43 -29.16 -5.67
CA THR A 67 10.50 -29.94 -5.01
C THR A 67 11.72 -29.13 -4.56
N ARG A 68 11.72 -27.80 -4.79
CA ARG A 68 12.86 -26.90 -4.55
C ARG A 68 12.66 -25.89 -3.41
N ILE A 69 11.79 -26.20 -2.44
CA ILE A 69 11.60 -25.35 -1.26
C ILE A 69 12.97 -25.07 -0.60
N TYR A 70 13.29 -23.78 -0.45
CA TYR A 70 14.54 -23.26 0.10
C TYR A 70 15.82 -23.69 -0.63
N GLN A 71 15.74 -24.00 -1.93
CA GLN A 71 16.90 -24.37 -2.76
C GLN A 71 17.34 -23.30 -3.75
N ASN A 72 16.48 -22.34 -4.07
CA ASN A 72 16.81 -21.22 -4.96
C ASN A 72 17.09 -19.95 -4.14
N PRO A 73 18.13 -19.17 -4.48
CA PRO A 73 18.41 -17.92 -3.78
C PRO A 73 17.29 -16.90 -4.02
N LEU A 74 17.05 -16.03 -3.05
CA LEU A 74 16.16 -14.88 -3.18
C LEU A 74 16.67 -13.97 -4.32
N PRO A 75 15.90 -13.77 -5.40
CA PRO A 75 16.23 -12.76 -6.40
C PRO A 75 16.01 -11.35 -5.82
N ILE A 76 16.83 -10.40 -6.22
CA ILE A 76 16.66 -8.98 -5.91
C ILE A 76 16.29 -8.29 -7.23
N PRO A 77 15.10 -7.65 -7.35
CA PRO A 77 14.75 -6.89 -8.54
C PRO A 77 15.85 -5.87 -8.89
N PRO A 78 16.18 -5.67 -10.17
CA PRO A 78 17.21 -4.69 -10.54
C PRO A 78 16.70 -3.27 -10.28
N VAL A 79 17.62 -2.35 -9.95
CA VAL A 79 17.27 -0.92 -9.82
C VAL A 79 17.04 -0.31 -11.19
N LYS A 80 15.87 0.30 -11.41
CA LYS A 80 15.54 1.02 -12.64
C LYS A 80 16.40 2.29 -12.73
N GLN A 81 17.12 2.43 -13.83
CA GLN A 81 17.93 3.62 -14.09
C GLN A 81 17.16 4.64 -14.94
N PRO A 82 17.30 5.95 -14.67
CA PRO A 82 16.73 6.98 -15.52
C PRO A 82 17.38 6.93 -16.89
N LYS A 83 16.57 7.09 -17.94
CA LYS A 83 17.05 7.17 -19.31
C LYS A 83 17.64 8.55 -19.61
N GLN A 84 17.05 9.59 -19.02
CA GLN A 84 17.51 10.98 -19.16
C GLN A 84 17.27 11.75 -17.85
N ILE A 85 18.06 12.81 -17.68
CA ILE A 85 17.82 13.83 -16.65
C ILE A 85 17.53 15.13 -17.41
N ILE A 86 16.35 15.70 -17.19
CA ILE A 86 15.81 16.82 -17.97
C ILE A 86 15.58 17.99 -17.02
N THR A 87 16.08 19.17 -17.36
CA THR A 87 15.85 20.36 -16.54
C THR A 87 14.40 20.83 -16.68
N ASN A 88 13.71 20.92 -15.55
CA ASN A 88 12.41 21.55 -15.43
C ASN A 88 12.55 23.05 -15.79
N PRO A 89 11.85 23.53 -16.84
CA PRO A 89 11.99 24.91 -17.32
C PRO A 89 11.41 25.95 -16.35
N VAL A 90 10.54 25.53 -15.44
CA VAL A 90 9.90 26.40 -14.44
C VAL A 90 10.77 26.53 -13.18
N THR A 91 11.22 25.41 -12.62
CA THR A 91 11.92 25.39 -11.33
C THR A 91 13.45 25.37 -11.46
N GLY A 92 13.98 25.01 -12.64
CA GLY A 92 15.40 24.77 -12.86
C GLY A 92 15.92 23.46 -12.23
N GLN A 93 15.06 22.68 -11.58
CA GLN A 93 15.42 21.40 -10.96
C GLN A 93 15.45 20.27 -12.00
N ASN A 94 16.06 19.14 -11.63
CA ASN A 94 16.16 17.98 -12.49
C ASN A 94 14.91 17.09 -12.36
N ILE A 95 14.33 16.72 -13.50
CA ILE A 95 13.32 15.67 -13.65
C ILE A 95 14.01 14.42 -14.17
N GLN A 96 13.79 13.28 -13.52
CA GLN A 96 14.29 11.99 -13.99
C GLN A 96 13.26 11.34 -14.93
N TYR A 97 13.65 11.10 -16.18
CA TYR A 97 12.81 10.45 -17.17
C TYR A 97 13.12 8.97 -17.30
N TYR A 98 12.08 8.15 -17.33
CA TYR A 98 12.14 6.70 -17.43
C TYR A 98 11.22 6.19 -18.55
N GLU A 99 11.54 5.01 -19.07
CA GLU A 99 10.64 4.23 -19.91
C GLU A 99 10.50 2.84 -19.30
N ILE A 100 9.27 2.32 -19.22
CA ILE A 100 8.96 0.94 -18.82
C ILE A 100 8.19 0.30 -19.97
N GLU A 101 8.68 -0.83 -20.47
CA GLU A 101 7.99 -1.61 -21.49
C GLU A 101 7.14 -2.71 -20.82
N ILE A 102 5.82 -2.64 -20.93
CA ILE A 102 4.93 -3.72 -20.51
C ILE A 102 4.91 -4.75 -21.63
N LYS A 103 5.39 -5.97 -21.36
CA LYS A 103 5.46 -7.04 -22.37
C LYS A 103 5.39 -8.43 -21.76
N SER A 104 5.02 -9.38 -22.60
CA SER A 104 5.06 -10.81 -22.26
C SER A 104 6.51 -11.32 -22.15
N PHE A 105 6.73 -12.24 -21.23
CA PHE A 105 7.99 -12.97 -21.06
C PHE A 105 7.72 -14.38 -20.53
N ILE A 106 8.75 -15.23 -20.56
CA ILE A 106 8.68 -16.58 -19.98
C ILE A 106 9.67 -16.72 -18.84
N GLN A 107 9.26 -17.39 -17.77
CA GLN A 107 10.09 -17.65 -16.60
C GLN A 107 10.05 -19.13 -16.22
N GLN A 108 11.23 -19.72 -16.04
CA GLN A 108 11.33 -21.10 -15.57
C GLN A 108 11.09 -21.18 -14.05
N VAL A 109 9.82 -21.26 -13.63
CA VAL A 109 9.45 -21.37 -12.20
C VAL A 109 9.70 -22.79 -11.69
N TYR A 110 9.09 -23.79 -12.35
CA TYR A 110 9.27 -25.20 -12.02
C TYR A 110 10.39 -25.80 -12.86
N PRO A 111 11.51 -26.27 -12.30
CA PRO A 111 12.68 -26.70 -13.08
C PRO A 111 12.45 -27.83 -14.09
N ASN A 112 11.45 -28.68 -13.84
CA ASN A 112 11.17 -29.88 -14.64
C ASN A 112 9.81 -29.80 -15.37
N LYS A 113 9.24 -28.61 -15.51
CA LYS A 113 7.98 -28.35 -16.23
C LYS A 113 8.20 -27.24 -17.27
N PRO A 114 7.26 -26.98 -18.20
CA PRO A 114 7.36 -25.84 -19.11
C PRO A 114 7.58 -24.51 -18.37
N ALA A 115 8.24 -23.56 -19.02
CA ALA A 115 8.38 -22.21 -18.48
C ALA A 115 7.01 -21.50 -18.43
N THR A 116 6.74 -20.78 -17.35
CA THR A 116 5.51 -20.02 -17.11
C THR A 116 5.48 -18.77 -18.00
N SER A 117 4.37 -18.53 -18.68
CA SER A 117 4.14 -17.30 -19.43
C SER A 117 3.62 -16.20 -18.49
N LEU A 118 4.22 -15.02 -18.55
CA LEU A 118 3.96 -13.88 -17.67
C LEU A 118 3.91 -12.59 -18.47
N VAL A 119 3.38 -11.51 -17.88
CA VAL A 119 3.40 -10.15 -18.44
C VAL A 119 3.90 -9.22 -17.34
N GLY A 120 4.93 -8.44 -17.61
CA GLY A 120 5.56 -7.63 -16.57
C GLY A 120 6.25 -6.39 -17.09
N TYR A 121 6.57 -5.51 -16.15
CA TYR A 121 7.32 -4.28 -16.40
C TYR A 121 8.77 -4.61 -16.79
N ASP A 122 9.19 -4.13 -17.96
CA ASP A 122 10.42 -4.49 -18.67
C ASP A 122 10.56 -6.00 -18.98
N GLY A 123 9.46 -6.76 -18.94
CA GLY A 123 9.47 -8.21 -19.16
C GLY A 123 10.13 -8.99 -18.01
N ILE A 124 9.97 -8.52 -16.77
CA ILE A 124 10.35 -9.22 -15.54
C ILE A 124 9.24 -9.09 -14.50
N SER A 125 9.22 -9.99 -13.50
CA SER A 125 8.34 -9.90 -12.34
C SER A 125 9.06 -10.33 -11.06
N PRO A 126 9.07 -9.51 -9.99
CA PRO A 126 8.54 -8.15 -9.92
C PRO A 126 9.21 -7.20 -10.91
N GLY A 127 8.53 -6.10 -11.24
CA GLY A 127 9.10 -5.01 -12.03
C GLY A 127 10.37 -4.44 -11.38
N PRO A 128 11.22 -3.75 -12.16
CA PRO A 128 12.45 -3.15 -11.63
C PRO A 128 12.15 -2.16 -10.50
N THR A 129 13.01 -2.08 -9.49
CA THR A 129 12.81 -1.18 -8.35
C THR A 129 13.26 0.23 -8.67
N PHE A 130 12.40 1.22 -8.51
CA PHE A 130 12.82 2.63 -8.53
C PHE A 130 13.41 3.01 -7.17
N ILE A 131 14.48 3.81 -7.17
CA ILE A 131 15.04 4.42 -5.96
C ILE A 131 15.24 5.90 -6.26
N ILE A 132 14.40 6.75 -5.69
CA ILE A 132 14.32 8.17 -6.04
C ILE A 132 14.60 9.02 -4.79
N PRO A 133 15.55 9.97 -4.83
CA PRO A 133 15.71 10.94 -3.75
C PRO A 133 14.48 11.85 -3.64
N ARG A 134 14.01 12.05 -2.41
CA ARG A 134 12.87 12.92 -2.11
C ARG A 134 13.07 14.31 -2.73
N GLY A 135 12.01 14.84 -3.34
CA GLY A 135 11.99 16.10 -4.08
C GLY A 135 12.50 16.00 -5.51
N THR A 136 12.96 14.83 -5.96
CA THR A 136 13.32 14.64 -7.37
C THR A 136 12.10 14.19 -8.15
N GLU A 137 11.48 15.12 -8.87
CA GLU A 137 10.39 14.84 -9.81
C GLU A 137 10.77 13.75 -10.83
N SER A 138 9.81 12.91 -11.22
CA SER A 138 10.04 11.89 -12.23
C SER A 138 8.90 11.82 -13.25
N VAL A 139 9.26 11.52 -14.50
CA VAL A 139 8.30 11.18 -15.55
C VAL A 139 8.58 9.75 -16.01
N VAL A 140 7.60 8.87 -15.87
CA VAL A 140 7.71 7.47 -16.30
C VAL A 140 6.78 7.24 -17.48
N ARG A 141 7.37 6.93 -18.63
CA ARG A 141 6.62 6.49 -19.80
C ARG A 141 6.36 4.99 -19.71
N PHE A 142 5.12 4.60 -19.45
CA PHE A 142 4.70 3.20 -19.55
C PHE A 142 4.22 2.92 -20.97
N ILE A 143 4.88 1.97 -21.63
CA ILE A 143 4.69 1.61 -23.03
C ILE A 143 4.00 0.25 -23.06
N ASN A 144 2.75 0.19 -23.49
CA ASN A 144 2.00 -1.05 -23.56
C ASN A 144 2.31 -1.79 -24.87
N ASN A 145 3.26 -2.73 -24.78
CA ASN A 145 3.62 -3.68 -25.82
C ASN A 145 3.12 -5.10 -25.48
N ALA A 146 2.07 -5.19 -24.65
CA ALA A 146 1.41 -6.43 -24.25
C ALA A 146 0.08 -6.59 -24.99
N GLU A 147 -0.75 -7.55 -24.56
CA GLU A 147 -2.00 -7.91 -25.22
C GLU A 147 -3.25 -7.31 -24.56
N GLN A 148 -3.14 -6.89 -23.30
CA GLN A 148 -4.23 -6.30 -22.52
C GLN A 148 -3.98 -4.83 -22.23
N ALA A 149 -5.05 -4.07 -21.96
CA ALA A 149 -4.92 -2.70 -21.50
C ALA A 149 -4.31 -2.64 -20.10
N SER A 150 -3.73 -1.49 -19.75
CA SER A 150 -3.12 -1.26 -18.44
C SER A 150 -3.40 0.16 -17.93
N SER A 151 -3.52 0.36 -16.62
CA SER A 151 -3.56 1.68 -15.96
C SER A 151 -2.63 1.63 -14.77
N ILE A 152 -1.62 2.49 -14.70
CA ILE A 152 -0.56 2.34 -13.68
C ILE A 152 -0.83 3.23 -12.49
N HIS A 153 -1.04 2.63 -11.32
CA HIS A 153 -1.08 3.31 -10.03
C HIS A 153 0.32 3.33 -9.41
N LEU A 154 0.74 4.47 -8.85
CA LEU A 154 1.88 4.55 -7.95
C LEU A 154 1.35 4.66 -6.51
N HIS A 155 1.05 3.51 -5.93
CA HIS A 155 0.46 3.38 -4.60
C HIS A 155 1.35 4.01 -3.53
N GLY A 156 0.77 4.98 -2.82
CA GLY A 156 1.41 5.74 -1.73
C GLY A 156 1.99 7.10 -2.16
N SER A 157 1.84 7.46 -3.43
CA SER A 157 2.19 8.78 -3.98
C SER A 157 0.95 9.68 -4.02
N PRO A 158 1.04 10.95 -3.60
CA PRO A 158 -0.03 11.94 -3.75
C PRO A 158 -0.01 12.52 -5.19
N SER A 159 -0.13 11.65 -6.19
CA SER A 159 -0.13 12.02 -7.61
C SER A 159 -1.37 12.86 -7.95
N ARG A 160 -1.32 13.70 -8.98
CA ARG A 160 -2.56 14.32 -9.52
C ARG A 160 -3.45 13.22 -10.12
N ALA A 161 -4.77 13.40 -10.10
CA ALA A 161 -5.75 12.42 -10.60
C ALA A 161 -5.41 11.79 -11.98
N PRO A 162 -4.97 12.54 -13.01
CA PRO A 162 -4.63 11.96 -14.32
C PRO A 162 -3.32 11.13 -14.32
N PHE A 163 -2.54 11.20 -13.25
CA PHE A 163 -1.28 10.46 -13.08
C PHE A 163 -1.36 9.44 -11.93
N ASP A 164 -2.56 9.17 -11.42
CA ASP A 164 -2.77 8.32 -10.26
C ASP A 164 -3.23 6.90 -10.60
N GLY A 165 -3.42 6.60 -11.89
CA GLY A 165 -3.85 5.27 -12.31
C GLY A 165 -5.34 5.01 -12.11
N TRP A 166 -6.19 6.04 -12.28
CA TRP A 166 -7.65 5.87 -12.35
C TRP A 166 -8.03 4.68 -13.21
N ALA A 167 -8.99 3.86 -12.76
CA ALA A 167 -9.18 2.54 -13.36
C ALA A 167 -9.63 2.57 -14.82
N GLU A 168 -10.38 3.60 -15.24
CA GLU A 168 -10.78 3.80 -16.64
C GLU A 168 -9.73 4.58 -17.46
N ASP A 169 -8.64 5.03 -16.83
CA ASP A 169 -7.53 5.73 -17.48
C ASP A 169 -6.52 4.78 -18.12
N VAL A 170 -7.07 3.93 -18.98
CA VAL A 170 -6.34 2.83 -19.60
C VAL A 170 -5.45 3.29 -20.75
N THR A 171 -4.31 2.62 -20.85
CA THR A 171 -3.38 2.58 -21.98
C THR A 171 -3.59 1.27 -22.72
N SER A 172 -4.14 1.34 -23.94
CA SER A 172 -4.37 0.14 -24.77
C SER A 172 -3.06 -0.40 -25.37
N PRO A 173 -3.01 -1.66 -25.82
CA PRO A 173 -1.89 -2.18 -26.62
C PRO A 173 -1.52 -1.25 -27.79
N GLY A 174 -0.23 -0.98 -27.97
CA GLY A 174 0.26 -0.03 -28.98
C GLY A 174 0.10 1.45 -28.57
N GLN A 175 -0.18 1.73 -27.30
CA GLN A 175 -0.15 3.06 -26.72
C GLN A 175 0.89 3.16 -25.59
N TYR A 176 1.27 4.40 -25.25
CA TYR A 176 2.03 4.70 -24.05
C TYR A 176 1.39 5.86 -23.30
N LYS A 177 1.67 5.97 -22.01
CA LYS A 177 1.31 7.14 -21.21
C LYS A 177 2.50 7.62 -20.39
N ASP A 178 2.64 8.93 -20.31
CA ASP A 178 3.64 9.61 -19.47
C ASP A 178 2.99 9.93 -18.12
N TYR A 179 3.42 9.26 -17.06
CA TYR A 179 3.00 9.54 -15.68
C TYR A 179 4.01 10.48 -15.03
N TYR A 180 3.54 11.56 -14.41
CA TYR A 180 4.39 12.55 -13.75
C TYR A 180 4.21 12.46 -12.24
N TYR A 181 5.25 12.03 -11.54
CA TYR A 181 5.25 11.82 -10.10
C TYR A 181 5.98 12.93 -9.33
N PRO A 182 5.45 13.34 -8.17
CA PRO A 182 5.99 14.44 -7.37
C PRO A 182 7.21 14.05 -6.54
N ASN A 183 7.20 12.87 -5.93
CA ASN A 183 8.24 12.33 -5.04
C ASN A 183 8.61 13.25 -3.86
N TYR A 184 7.71 14.12 -3.40
CA TYR A 184 7.98 15.08 -2.31
C TYR A 184 7.63 14.55 -0.92
N GLU A 185 6.89 13.46 -0.87
CA GLU A 185 6.39 12.81 0.33
C GLU A 185 7.55 12.26 1.16
N SER A 186 7.30 11.87 2.41
CA SER A 186 8.36 11.35 3.26
C SER A 186 8.91 10.03 2.70
N ALA A 187 10.21 9.76 2.95
CA ALA A 187 10.83 8.48 2.61
C ALA A 187 9.96 7.28 3.06
N ARG A 188 9.68 6.40 2.10
CA ARG A 188 8.76 5.27 2.24
C ARG A 188 8.96 4.26 1.11
N LEU A 189 8.47 3.04 1.32
CA LEU A 189 8.27 2.05 0.27
C LEU A 189 6.89 2.26 -0.38
N LEU A 190 6.91 2.85 -1.58
CA LEU A 190 5.80 2.82 -2.52
C LEU A 190 5.91 1.57 -3.39
N TRP A 191 4.88 1.32 -4.17
CA TRP A 191 4.91 0.31 -5.21
C TRP A 191 4.04 0.77 -6.38
N TYR A 192 4.36 0.30 -7.57
CA TYR A 192 3.61 0.60 -8.78
C TYR A 192 3.03 -0.69 -9.33
N HIS A 193 1.75 -0.66 -9.69
CA HIS A 193 1.03 -1.82 -10.17
C HIS A 193 -0.05 -1.43 -11.17
N ASP A 194 -0.54 -2.42 -11.89
CA ASP A 194 -1.70 -2.22 -12.75
C ASP A 194 -2.96 -2.01 -11.92
N HIS A 195 -3.87 -1.20 -12.45
CA HIS A 195 -5.14 -0.78 -11.87
C HIS A 195 -6.19 -0.64 -12.98
N ALA A 196 -6.07 -1.40 -14.09
CA ALA A 196 -7.00 -1.29 -15.20
C ALA A 196 -8.36 -1.92 -14.85
N ILE A 197 -9.43 -1.16 -15.05
CA ILE A 197 -10.81 -1.54 -14.69
C ILE A 197 -11.16 -2.99 -15.07
N HIS A 198 -11.59 -3.77 -14.07
CA HIS A 198 -12.03 -5.17 -14.15
C HIS A 198 -10.96 -6.21 -14.57
N ILE A 199 -9.70 -5.81 -14.73
CA ILE A 199 -8.59 -6.70 -15.06
C ILE A 199 -7.36 -6.46 -14.17
N THR A 200 -7.51 -5.73 -13.07
CA THR A 200 -6.41 -5.43 -12.13
C THR A 200 -5.84 -6.73 -11.56
N ALA A 201 -6.71 -7.65 -11.13
CA ALA A 201 -6.30 -8.93 -10.54
C ALA A 201 -5.45 -9.75 -11.53
N GLU A 202 -5.90 -9.89 -12.77
CA GLU A 202 -5.18 -10.62 -13.82
C GLU A 202 -3.83 -9.95 -14.12
N ASN A 203 -3.83 -8.65 -14.39
CA ASN A 203 -2.62 -7.93 -14.77
C ASN A 203 -1.54 -7.96 -13.66
N ALA A 204 -1.93 -7.70 -12.41
CA ALA A 204 -1.02 -7.77 -11.27
C ALA A 204 -0.53 -9.21 -11.03
N TYR A 205 -1.43 -10.19 -11.10
CA TYR A 205 -1.11 -11.61 -10.91
C TYR A 205 -0.09 -12.15 -11.91
N PHE A 206 -0.19 -11.74 -13.17
CA PHE A 206 0.75 -12.13 -14.23
C PHE A 206 2.08 -11.39 -14.18
N GLY A 207 2.21 -10.33 -13.38
CA GLY A 207 3.50 -9.76 -13.01
C GLY A 207 3.64 -8.24 -13.08
N GLN A 208 2.56 -7.50 -13.33
CA GLN A 208 2.56 -6.03 -13.40
C GLN A 208 2.51 -5.38 -12.01
N ALA A 209 3.54 -5.66 -11.19
CA ALA A 209 3.77 -5.01 -9.89
C ALA A 209 5.28 -4.86 -9.63
N GLY A 210 5.73 -3.73 -9.07
CA GLY A 210 7.13 -3.45 -8.73
C GLY A 210 7.29 -2.43 -7.60
N ALA A 211 8.46 -2.42 -6.94
CA ALA A 211 8.73 -1.51 -5.82
C ALA A 211 9.21 -0.13 -6.28
N TYR A 212 8.89 0.91 -5.50
CA TYR A 212 9.35 2.27 -5.70
C TYR A 212 9.74 2.88 -4.36
N ILE A 213 11.02 3.18 -4.16
CA ILE A 213 11.54 3.63 -2.87
C ILE A 213 11.86 5.13 -2.96
N ILE A 214 11.24 5.92 -2.10
CA ILE A 214 11.67 7.30 -1.85
C ILE A 214 12.70 7.28 -0.72
N THR A 215 13.84 7.92 -0.97
CA THR A 215 14.94 8.06 -0.01
C THR A 215 15.04 9.50 0.49
N ASP A 216 15.47 9.69 1.73
CA ASP A 216 15.66 11.00 2.34
C ASP A 216 16.98 10.99 3.14
N PRO A 217 17.92 11.92 2.89
CA PRO A 217 19.17 11.99 3.65
C PRO A 217 18.97 12.08 5.18
N ALA A 218 17.84 12.63 5.64
CA ALA A 218 17.50 12.66 7.06
C ALA A 218 17.24 11.25 7.63
N GLU A 219 16.67 10.34 6.83
CA GLU A 219 16.53 8.93 7.19
C GLU A 219 17.87 8.20 7.13
N ASP A 220 18.71 8.47 6.12
CA ASP A 220 20.04 7.86 6.01
C ASP A 220 20.91 8.16 7.24
N ALA A 221 20.79 9.36 7.80
CA ALA A 221 21.48 9.80 9.01
C ALA A 221 21.11 9.00 10.28
N LEU A 222 20.01 8.22 10.27
CA LEU A 222 19.64 7.33 11.37
C LEU A 222 20.57 6.10 11.48
N GLY A 223 21.37 5.83 10.44
CA GLY A 223 22.31 4.72 10.41
C GLY A 223 21.64 3.35 10.37
N LEU A 224 20.41 3.25 9.85
CA LEU A 224 19.70 1.98 9.66
C LEU A 224 20.52 1.02 8.76
N PRO A 225 20.28 -0.31 8.82
CA PRO A 225 20.85 -1.22 7.85
C PRO A 225 20.51 -0.76 6.42
N SER A 226 21.54 -0.62 5.58
CA SER A 226 21.43 0.08 4.30
C SER A 226 22.14 -0.67 3.17
N GLY A 227 21.97 -0.16 1.94
CA GLY A 227 22.47 -0.78 0.73
C GLY A 227 21.45 -1.78 0.17
N TYR A 228 20.72 -1.33 -0.85
CA TYR A 228 19.72 -2.14 -1.56
C TYR A 228 20.33 -3.46 -2.06
N GLY A 229 19.72 -4.59 -1.71
CA GLY A 229 20.19 -5.93 -2.04
C GLY A 229 21.38 -6.42 -1.19
N GLN A 230 21.87 -5.63 -0.24
CA GLN A 230 22.97 -6.00 0.66
C GLN A 230 22.49 -6.21 2.09
N PHE A 231 22.04 -5.14 2.76
CA PHE A 231 21.45 -5.18 4.11
C PHE A 231 20.09 -4.49 4.18
N ASP A 232 19.66 -3.85 3.09
CA ASP A 232 18.30 -3.36 2.87
C ASP A 232 17.68 -4.18 1.73
N ILE A 233 16.77 -5.09 2.10
CA ILE A 233 16.31 -6.18 1.22
C ILE A 233 14.81 -6.03 0.98
N PRO A 234 14.36 -5.85 -0.27
CA PRO A 234 12.93 -5.90 -0.59
C PRO A 234 12.42 -7.35 -0.48
N LEU A 235 11.27 -7.54 0.16
CA LEU A 235 10.56 -8.80 0.27
C LEU A 235 9.12 -8.60 -0.25
N ILE A 236 8.96 -8.69 -1.57
CA ILE A 236 7.68 -8.57 -2.27
C ILE A 236 7.00 -9.94 -2.26
N LEU A 237 5.95 -10.07 -1.47
CA LEU A 237 5.20 -11.30 -1.25
C LEU A 237 4.09 -11.43 -2.29
N SER A 238 3.92 -12.63 -2.84
CA SER A 238 2.76 -12.97 -3.66
C SER A 238 2.38 -14.43 -3.46
N SER A 239 1.12 -14.77 -3.70
CA SER A 239 0.62 -16.15 -3.60
C SER A 239 -0.09 -16.52 -4.90
N LYS A 240 0.24 -17.68 -5.48
CA LYS A 240 -0.23 -18.07 -6.82
C LYS A 240 -0.58 -19.56 -6.94
N PHE A 241 -1.42 -19.89 -7.92
CA PHE A 241 -1.72 -21.24 -8.39
C PHE A 241 -1.08 -21.51 -9.75
N TYR A 242 -0.54 -22.72 -9.91
CA TYR A 242 0.02 -23.23 -11.16
C TYR A 242 -0.72 -24.50 -11.58
N ASN A 243 -1.07 -24.62 -12.86
CA ASN A 243 -1.60 -25.88 -13.38
C ASN A 243 -0.49 -26.93 -13.60
N GLU A 244 -0.87 -28.13 -14.04
CA GLU A 244 0.08 -29.23 -14.29
C GLU A 244 1.21 -28.90 -15.28
N ASN A 245 1.02 -27.92 -16.16
CA ASN A 245 2.03 -27.43 -17.10
C ASN A 245 2.85 -26.25 -16.56
N ALA A 246 2.77 -25.98 -15.25
CA ALA A 246 3.38 -24.85 -14.58
C ALA A 246 3.03 -23.49 -15.22
N GLN A 247 1.83 -23.36 -15.80
CA GLN A 247 1.28 -22.06 -16.18
C GLN A 247 0.40 -21.54 -15.04
N LEU A 248 0.33 -20.21 -14.89
CA LEU A 248 -0.64 -19.60 -13.98
C LEU A 248 -2.06 -19.91 -14.45
N THR A 249 -2.93 -20.28 -13.52
CA THR A 249 -4.38 -20.32 -13.78
C THR A 249 -4.90 -18.89 -13.77
N GLY A 250 -5.46 -18.41 -14.88
CA GLY A 250 -6.03 -17.06 -14.95
C GLY A 250 -7.16 -16.86 -13.95
N VAL A 251 -7.48 -15.60 -13.63
CA VAL A 251 -8.44 -15.23 -12.58
C VAL A 251 -9.89 -15.17 -13.08
N VAL A 252 -10.09 -15.30 -14.40
CA VAL A 252 -11.41 -15.23 -15.04
C VAL A 252 -12.36 -16.26 -14.44
N GLY A 253 -13.47 -15.78 -13.88
CA GLY A 253 -14.51 -16.61 -13.27
C GLY A 253 -14.28 -16.95 -11.79
N GLU A 254 -13.19 -16.49 -11.18
CA GLU A 254 -13.10 -16.37 -9.73
C GLU A 254 -13.87 -15.12 -9.29
N ASP A 255 -14.80 -15.29 -8.36
CA ASP A 255 -15.68 -14.22 -7.86
C ASP A 255 -15.64 -14.05 -6.34
N THR A 256 -14.84 -14.88 -5.67
CA THR A 256 -14.63 -14.82 -4.24
C THR A 256 -13.21 -14.37 -3.92
N ASN A 257 -12.22 -15.25 -4.08
CA ASN A 257 -10.84 -15.01 -3.67
C ASN A 257 -9.87 -15.88 -4.44
N LEU A 258 -8.69 -15.34 -4.78
CA LEU A 258 -7.59 -16.11 -5.32
C LEU A 258 -6.46 -16.21 -4.29
N TRP A 259 -6.59 -17.17 -3.37
CA TRP A 259 -5.64 -17.34 -2.26
C TRP A 259 -4.24 -17.73 -2.72
N GLY A 260 -4.13 -18.66 -3.67
CA GLY A 260 -2.88 -19.28 -4.10
C GLY A 260 -2.27 -20.21 -3.04
N ASP A 261 -1.61 -21.27 -3.49
CA ASP A 261 -0.95 -22.29 -2.65
C ASP A 261 0.58 -22.26 -2.76
N ILE A 262 1.14 -21.54 -3.74
CA ILE A 262 2.57 -21.29 -3.87
C ILE A 262 2.92 -19.89 -3.39
N ILE A 263 3.63 -19.80 -2.25
CA ILE A 263 4.15 -18.53 -1.72
C ILE A 263 5.45 -18.15 -2.42
N HIS A 264 5.50 -16.91 -2.91
CA HIS A 264 6.68 -16.33 -3.55
C HIS A 264 7.22 -15.17 -2.73
N VAL A 265 8.54 -14.99 -2.78
CA VAL A 265 9.19 -13.74 -2.40
C VAL A 265 10.02 -13.27 -3.59
N ASN A 266 9.80 -12.03 -4.01
CA ASN A 266 10.39 -11.43 -5.21
C ASN A 266 10.23 -12.31 -6.46
N GLY A 267 9.05 -12.93 -6.63
CA GLY A 267 8.74 -13.77 -7.80
C GLY A 267 9.33 -15.18 -7.78
N GLN A 268 10.04 -15.58 -6.72
CA GLN A 268 10.60 -16.93 -6.56
C GLN A 268 9.79 -17.72 -5.50
N PRO A 269 9.29 -18.93 -5.80
CA PRO A 269 8.71 -19.82 -4.79
C PRO A 269 9.70 -20.18 -3.68
N TRP A 270 9.30 -19.99 -2.42
CA TRP A 270 10.03 -20.32 -1.18
C TRP A 270 11.56 -20.23 -1.28
N PRO A 271 12.14 -19.02 -1.45
CA PRO A 271 13.57 -18.85 -1.63
C PRO A 271 14.35 -19.04 -0.32
N PHE A 272 15.68 -19.04 -0.43
CA PHE A 272 16.58 -18.83 0.70
C PHE A 272 17.46 -17.59 0.52
N LEU A 273 17.93 -17.00 1.61
CA LEU A 273 18.91 -15.92 1.62
C LEU A 273 20.06 -16.25 2.59
N ASN A 274 21.31 -16.20 2.09
CA ASN A 274 22.48 -16.27 2.97
C ASN A 274 22.67 -14.91 3.64
N VAL A 275 22.73 -14.87 4.97
CA VAL A 275 22.88 -13.64 5.74
C VAL A 275 24.10 -13.71 6.66
N GLN A 276 24.68 -12.55 6.95
CA GLN A 276 25.69 -12.42 8.01
C GLN A 276 25.00 -12.33 9.38
N PRO A 277 25.67 -12.71 10.49
CA PRO A 277 25.11 -12.58 11.83
C PRO A 277 25.12 -11.11 12.30
N ARG A 278 24.24 -10.29 11.72
CA ARG A 278 24.08 -8.84 11.95
C ARG A 278 22.65 -8.37 11.66
N LYS A 279 22.39 -7.07 11.79
CA LYS A 279 21.08 -6.46 11.47
C LYS A 279 20.87 -6.31 9.97
N TYR A 280 19.64 -6.59 9.53
CA TYR A 280 19.13 -6.38 8.17
C TYR A 280 17.82 -5.60 8.24
N ARG A 281 17.62 -4.68 7.30
CA ARG A 281 16.36 -4.01 7.01
C ARG A 281 15.63 -4.84 5.95
N PHE A 282 14.41 -5.25 6.23
CA PHE A 282 13.55 -5.95 5.29
C PHE A 282 12.34 -5.10 4.99
N ARG A 283 12.06 -4.85 3.70
CA ARG A 283 10.91 -4.07 3.26
C ARG A 283 9.85 -5.01 2.70
N PHE A 284 8.85 -5.33 3.52
CA PHE A 284 7.73 -6.16 3.09
C PHE A 284 6.75 -5.35 2.27
N LEU A 285 6.32 -5.93 1.16
CA LEU A 285 5.17 -5.53 0.37
C LEU A 285 4.33 -6.78 0.15
N ASN A 286 3.04 -6.76 0.49
CA ASN A 286 2.13 -7.81 0.04
C ASN A 286 1.50 -7.42 -1.30
N SER A 287 1.94 -8.06 -2.37
CA SER A 287 1.40 -7.90 -3.72
C SER A 287 0.64 -9.16 -4.18
N ALA A 288 0.09 -9.95 -3.25
CA ALA A 288 -0.80 -11.06 -3.58
C ALA A 288 -2.15 -10.52 -4.10
N VAL A 289 -2.90 -11.38 -4.80
CA VAL A 289 -4.25 -11.04 -5.28
C VAL A 289 -5.23 -10.96 -4.11
N SER A 290 -5.28 -11.99 -3.26
CA SER A 290 -6.22 -12.03 -2.12
C SER A 290 -5.58 -12.41 -0.78
N ARG A 291 -4.43 -13.10 -0.77
CA ARG A 291 -3.82 -13.63 0.47
C ARG A 291 -3.25 -12.52 1.36
N ASN A 292 -3.59 -12.57 2.64
CA ASN A 292 -2.99 -11.80 3.73
C ASN A 292 -1.97 -12.65 4.48
N PHE A 293 -1.01 -12.02 5.15
CA PHE A 293 0.07 -12.72 5.85
C PHE A 293 0.14 -12.38 7.34
N GLY A 294 0.27 -13.41 8.17
CA GLY A 294 0.68 -13.32 9.57
C GLY A 294 2.13 -13.75 9.73
N LEU A 295 3.08 -12.86 9.47
CA LEU A 295 4.51 -13.17 9.37
C LEU A 295 5.19 -13.31 10.73
N TYR A 296 6.01 -14.35 10.90
CA TYR A 296 6.86 -14.52 12.09
C TYR A 296 8.14 -15.28 11.77
N PHE A 297 9.16 -15.07 12.60
CA PHE A 297 10.46 -15.73 12.45
C PHE A 297 10.61 -16.85 13.47
N VAL A 298 11.19 -17.98 13.08
CA VAL A 298 11.53 -19.11 13.97
C VAL A 298 12.86 -19.72 13.63
N LYS A 299 13.47 -20.41 14.58
CA LYS A 299 14.59 -21.31 14.28
C LYS A 299 14.03 -22.60 13.67
N THR A 300 14.70 -23.15 12.66
CA THR A 300 14.33 -24.46 12.09
C THR A 300 14.34 -25.60 13.12
N THR A 301 15.13 -25.44 14.19
CA THR A 301 15.22 -26.40 15.30
C THR A 301 14.23 -26.16 16.43
N ALA A 302 13.45 -25.07 16.38
CA ALA A 302 12.48 -24.69 17.41
C ALA A 302 11.36 -23.84 16.80
N THR A 303 10.51 -24.46 15.98
CA THR A 303 9.42 -23.81 15.23
C THR A 303 8.27 -23.30 16.11
N ASN A 304 8.21 -23.71 17.39
CA ASN A 304 7.17 -23.27 18.33
C ASN A 304 7.54 -21.99 19.10
N THR A 305 8.66 -21.33 18.77
CA THR A 305 9.11 -20.12 19.47
C THR A 305 9.38 -19.00 18.48
N LYS A 306 8.45 -18.04 18.43
CA LYS A 306 8.57 -16.82 17.61
C LYS A 306 9.74 -15.96 18.08
N LEU A 307 10.53 -15.45 17.15
CA LEU A 307 11.66 -14.56 17.40
C LEU A 307 11.22 -13.11 17.22
N PRO A 308 11.43 -12.22 18.21
CA PRO A 308 11.01 -10.83 18.11
C PRO A 308 11.91 -10.05 17.13
N PHE A 309 11.31 -9.06 16.48
CA PHE A 309 11.96 -8.10 15.60
C PHE A 309 11.35 -6.71 15.77
N LYS A 310 11.91 -5.70 15.09
CA LYS A 310 11.46 -4.31 15.20
C LYS A 310 10.81 -3.85 13.91
N VAL A 311 9.54 -3.45 13.94
CA VAL A 311 8.93 -2.68 12.85
C VAL A 311 9.41 -1.23 12.97
N ILE A 312 9.85 -0.64 11.86
CA ILE A 312 10.43 0.71 11.80
C ILE A 312 9.68 1.64 10.85
N ALA A 313 8.90 1.11 9.91
CA ALA A 313 8.07 1.89 8.99
C ALA A 313 6.78 1.16 8.65
N SER A 314 5.75 1.93 8.28
CA SER A 314 4.49 1.50 7.67
C SER A 314 4.37 2.11 6.26
N ASP A 315 3.21 1.98 5.63
CA ASP A 315 2.91 2.45 4.26
C ASP A 315 3.47 3.86 3.94
N SER A 316 3.28 4.80 4.87
CA SER A 316 3.62 6.22 4.71
C SER A 316 4.99 6.59 5.28
N GLY A 317 5.88 5.62 5.49
CA GLY A 317 7.27 5.81 5.94
C GLY A 317 7.51 5.47 7.41
N LEU A 318 8.61 5.97 7.97
CA LEU A 318 9.05 5.62 9.33
C LEU A 318 7.96 5.83 10.40
N LEU A 319 7.97 4.99 11.42
CA LEU A 319 7.16 5.16 12.63
C LEU A 319 7.75 6.27 13.51
N THR A 320 7.07 6.64 14.59
CA THR A 320 7.63 7.53 15.63
C THR A 320 8.89 6.94 16.27
N GLY A 321 8.89 5.62 16.48
CA GLY A 321 10.01 4.83 16.97
C GLY A 321 9.82 3.34 16.65
N PRO A 322 10.84 2.49 16.84
CA PRO A 322 10.75 1.07 16.51
C PRO A 322 9.77 0.33 17.44
N VAL A 323 8.88 -0.46 16.86
CA VAL A 323 7.91 -1.29 17.59
C VAL A 323 8.42 -2.74 17.62
N THR A 324 8.68 -3.27 18.82
CA THR A 324 9.13 -4.67 18.95
C THR A 324 7.94 -5.61 18.99
N THR A 325 7.91 -6.60 18.11
CA THR A 325 6.82 -7.59 18.01
C THR A 325 7.35 -8.98 17.62
N PRO A 326 6.72 -10.07 18.06
CA PRO A 326 7.05 -11.42 17.60
C PRO A 326 6.37 -11.81 16.28
N GLN A 327 5.42 -11.00 15.80
CA GLN A 327 4.68 -11.26 14.56
C GLN A 327 4.25 -9.94 13.89
N LEU A 328 4.03 -10.00 12.58
CA LEU A 328 3.64 -8.85 11.77
C LEU A 328 2.49 -9.27 10.86
N ILE A 329 1.39 -8.53 10.91
CA ILE A 329 0.27 -8.72 10.00
C ILE A 329 0.50 -7.81 8.79
N VAL A 330 0.36 -8.38 7.59
CA VAL A 330 0.54 -7.67 6.31
C VAL A 330 -0.57 -8.10 5.35
N ALA A 331 -1.62 -7.30 5.29
CA ALA A 331 -2.70 -7.48 4.33
C ALA A 331 -2.30 -7.01 2.92
N VAL A 332 -3.10 -7.32 1.91
CA VAL A 332 -2.80 -6.94 0.51
C VAL A 332 -2.57 -5.42 0.43
N ALA A 333 -1.53 -5.03 -0.32
CA ALA A 333 -1.03 -3.67 -0.52
C ALA A 333 -0.40 -2.96 0.69
N GLU A 334 -0.42 -3.55 1.89
CA GLU A 334 0.32 -3.01 3.02
C GLU A 334 1.83 -3.13 2.82
N ARG A 335 2.57 -2.13 3.32
CA ARG A 335 4.02 -2.15 3.41
C ARG A 335 4.46 -1.94 4.83
N TYR A 336 5.39 -2.79 5.26
CA TYR A 336 6.05 -2.65 6.55
C TYR A 336 7.53 -2.89 6.38
N GLU A 337 8.32 -2.04 7.01
CA GLU A 337 9.76 -2.23 7.05
C GLU A 337 10.18 -2.63 8.45
N ILE A 338 11.00 -3.68 8.54
CA ILE A 338 11.48 -4.21 9.82
C ILE A 338 13.00 -4.22 9.87
N VAL A 339 13.52 -4.27 11.09
CA VAL A 339 14.90 -4.69 11.36
C VAL A 339 14.89 -6.00 12.12
N PHE A 340 15.52 -7.02 11.52
CA PHE A 340 15.79 -8.30 12.16
C PHE A 340 17.30 -8.40 12.46
N ASP A 341 17.65 -8.82 13.68
CA ASP A 341 19.03 -8.95 14.13
C ASP A 341 19.47 -10.42 14.13
N PHE A 342 20.32 -10.80 13.16
CA PHE A 342 20.83 -12.16 13.05
C PHE A 342 22.03 -12.47 13.96
N SER A 343 22.53 -11.51 14.74
CA SER A 343 23.78 -11.65 15.52
C SER A 343 23.76 -12.80 16.53
N ALA A 344 22.60 -13.06 17.15
CA ALA A 344 22.41 -14.16 18.11
C ALA A 344 22.25 -15.54 17.46
N TYR A 345 22.21 -15.61 16.12
CA TYR A 345 21.84 -16.82 15.37
C TYR A 345 22.94 -17.31 14.43
N ALA A 346 24.20 -16.91 14.65
CA ALA A 346 25.34 -17.38 13.86
C ALA A 346 25.33 -18.92 13.71
N GLY A 347 25.46 -19.39 12.46
CA GLY A 347 25.47 -20.82 12.11
C GLY A 347 24.12 -21.53 12.18
N GLN A 348 23.04 -20.81 12.51
CA GLN A 348 21.69 -21.35 12.56
C GLN A 348 20.92 -21.05 11.26
N GLN A 349 19.78 -21.70 11.10
CA GLN A 349 18.83 -21.40 10.04
C GLN A 349 17.56 -20.85 10.66
N ILE A 350 17.09 -19.73 10.11
CA ILE A 350 15.88 -19.04 10.53
C ILE A 350 14.86 -19.15 9.40
N GLU A 351 13.63 -19.50 9.70
CA GLU A 351 12.52 -19.47 8.73
C GLU A 351 11.65 -18.25 9.00
N LEU A 352 11.27 -17.56 7.92
CA LEU A 352 10.09 -16.71 7.90
C LEU A 352 8.89 -17.59 7.54
N ARG A 353 7.88 -17.54 8.40
CA ARG A 353 6.67 -18.34 8.31
C ARG A 353 5.44 -17.46 8.32
N ASN A 354 4.34 -18.05 7.88
CA ASN A 354 3.02 -17.45 7.87
C ASN A 354 2.12 -18.17 8.90
N LEU A 355 1.23 -17.41 9.53
CA LEU A 355 0.19 -17.95 10.40
C LEU A 355 -1.05 -18.26 9.57
N ASP A 356 -1.71 -19.34 9.96
CA ASP A 356 -3.01 -19.77 9.44
C ASP A 356 -4.05 -18.63 9.52
N ASP A 357 -4.99 -18.63 8.57
CA ASP A 357 -6.07 -17.65 8.44
C ASP A 357 -5.60 -16.19 8.59
N GLY A 358 -4.41 -15.85 8.08
CA GLY A 358 -3.82 -14.51 8.23
C GLY A 358 -3.67 -14.08 9.70
N ALA A 359 -3.20 -14.99 10.56
CA ALA A 359 -3.14 -14.84 12.02
C ALA A 359 -4.49 -14.95 12.77
N GLY A 360 -5.46 -15.68 12.21
CA GLY A 360 -6.81 -15.82 12.77
C GLY A 360 -7.69 -14.58 12.60
N ILE A 361 -7.26 -13.64 11.75
CA ILE A 361 -7.95 -12.40 11.43
C ILE A 361 -8.73 -12.56 10.12
N GLY A 362 -8.13 -13.26 9.17
CA GLY A 362 -8.61 -13.49 7.82
C GLY A 362 -9.63 -14.62 7.70
N THR A 363 -9.89 -14.96 6.45
CA THR A 363 -10.64 -16.16 6.02
C THR A 363 -9.92 -16.90 4.88
N ASP A 364 -8.62 -16.60 4.75
CA ASP A 364 -7.74 -17.11 3.71
C ASP A 364 -7.61 -18.63 3.84
N GLU A 365 -7.79 -19.38 2.75
CA GLU A 365 -7.60 -20.84 2.79
C GLU A 365 -6.11 -21.18 2.97
N ASP A 366 -5.81 -22.11 3.88
CA ASP A 366 -4.46 -22.62 4.10
C ASP A 366 -4.21 -23.95 3.37
N PHE A 367 -2.99 -24.09 2.84
CA PHE A 367 -2.52 -25.25 2.09
C PHE A 367 -1.23 -25.80 2.74
N ASP A 368 -0.80 -27.00 2.33
CA ASP A 368 0.31 -27.75 2.94
C ASP A 368 1.60 -26.94 3.19
N ASP A 369 1.92 -25.97 2.32
CA ASP A 369 3.15 -25.18 2.37
C ASP A 369 2.93 -23.66 2.48
N THR A 370 1.69 -23.18 2.68
CA THR A 370 1.42 -21.74 2.85
C THR A 370 1.84 -21.21 4.21
N ASP A 371 2.19 -22.09 5.16
CA ASP A 371 2.83 -21.78 6.43
C ASP A 371 4.31 -21.36 6.27
N LYS A 372 4.92 -21.59 5.09
CA LYS A 372 6.32 -21.32 4.77
C LYS A 372 6.42 -20.11 3.84
N VAL A 373 7.41 -19.25 4.07
CA VAL A 373 7.67 -18.08 3.20
C VAL A 373 9.08 -18.12 2.62
N MET A 374 10.12 -18.07 3.46
CA MET A 374 11.52 -18.16 3.01
C MET A 374 12.45 -18.58 4.15
N LYS A 375 13.68 -18.94 3.82
CA LYS A 375 14.70 -19.34 4.82
C LYS A 375 15.94 -18.46 4.78
N PHE A 376 16.41 -18.04 5.94
CA PHE A 376 17.69 -17.37 6.13
C PHE A 376 18.74 -18.35 6.63
N VAL A 377 19.87 -18.43 5.93
CA VAL A 377 21.03 -19.24 6.32
C VAL A 377 22.07 -18.30 6.91
N VAL A 378 22.20 -18.32 8.23
CA VAL A 378 23.07 -17.37 8.94
C VAL A 378 24.50 -17.89 8.94
N SER A 379 25.42 -17.11 8.38
CA SER A 379 26.85 -17.43 8.39
C SER A 379 27.39 -17.57 9.81
N ASN A 380 28.39 -18.43 9.97
CA ASN A 380 29.15 -18.59 11.21
C ASN A 380 30.31 -17.59 11.33
N THR A 381 30.53 -16.75 10.32
CA THR A 381 31.62 -15.77 10.30
C THR A 381 31.23 -14.54 11.12
N PRO A 382 31.97 -14.20 12.20
CA PRO A 382 31.73 -12.96 12.95
C PRO A 382 31.92 -11.73 12.06
N VAL A 383 31.07 -10.73 12.25
CA VAL A 383 31.13 -9.47 11.50
C VAL A 383 30.96 -8.28 12.44
N THR A 384 31.52 -7.14 12.07
CA THR A 384 31.21 -5.86 12.72
C THR A 384 30.02 -5.23 12.00
N ASP A 385 29.00 -4.85 12.77
CA ASP A 385 27.80 -4.19 12.25
C ASP A 385 27.74 -2.74 12.74
N PRO A 386 28.06 -1.76 11.88
CA PRO A 386 28.02 -0.34 12.26
C PRO A 386 26.60 0.23 12.28
N SER A 387 25.59 -0.52 11.80
CA SER A 387 24.22 0.00 11.74
C SER A 387 23.59 0.14 13.13
N THR A 388 22.65 1.06 13.23
CA THR A 388 21.89 1.40 14.43
C THR A 388 20.39 1.31 14.18
N VAL A 389 19.60 1.21 15.25
CA VAL A 389 18.14 1.35 15.20
C VAL A 389 17.75 2.31 16.32
N PRO A 390 17.72 3.64 16.06
CA PRO A 390 17.42 4.65 17.07
C PRO A 390 16.04 4.44 17.71
N SER A 391 15.89 4.83 18.97
CA SER A 391 14.60 4.73 19.69
C SER A 391 13.56 5.77 19.22
N ILE A 392 14.02 6.84 18.57
CA ILE A 392 13.19 7.86 17.93
C ILE A 392 13.61 7.87 16.45
N LEU A 393 12.67 7.64 15.56
CA LEU A 393 12.95 7.55 14.12
C LEU A 393 12.61 8.86 13.42
N ARG A 394 11.40 9.39 13.64
CA ARG A 394 11.00 10.72 13.17
C ARG A 394 9.84 11.29 13.98
N GLN A 395 9.58 12.58 13.79
CA GLN A 395 8.28 13.15 14.11
C GLN A 395 7.30 12.81 12.97
N VAL A 396 6.34 11.94 13.24
CA VAL A 396 5.30 11.59 12.26
C VAL A 396 4.34 12.78 12.09
N PRO A 397 4.07 13.23 10.85
CA PRO A 397 3.21 14.38 10.59
C PRO A 397 1.72 13.98 10.64
N PHE A 398 1.25 13.51 11.80
CA PHE A 398 -0.16 13.16 11.99
C PHE A 398 -1.07 14.34 11.62
N PRO A 399 -2.24 14.08 11.01
CA PRO A 399 -3.21 15.14 10.74
C PRO A 399 -3.67 15.79 12.06
N PRO A 400 -4.05 17.08 12.04
CA PRO A 400 -4.70 17.73 13.16
C PRO A 400 -5.96 16.97 13.58
N SER A 401 -6.15 16.72 14.87
CA SER A 401 -7.29 15.92 15.32
C SER A 401 -8.63 16.62 15.12
N THR A 402 -9.62 15.90 14.60
CA THR A 402 -11.01 16.33 14.49
C THR A 402 -11.92 15.48 15.39
N ASN A 403 -13.23 15.76 15.39
CA ASN A 403 -14.23 14.96 16.10
C ASN A 403 -15.43 14.76 15.17
N GLY A 404 -16.22 13.72 15.43
CA GLY A 404 -17.32 13.31 14.54
C GLY A 404 -16.83 12.33 13.47
N ILE A 405 -17.77 11.61 12.88
CA ILE A 405 -17.55 10.79 11.69
C ILE A 405 -18.07 11.62 10.52
N ASP A 406 -17.19 11.92 9.57
CA ASP A 406 -17.57 12.69 8.38
C ASP A 406 -18.24 11.80 7.33
N HIS A 407 -17.75 10.56 7.20
CA HIS A 407 -18.30 9.56 6.29
C HIS A 407 -18.22 8.15 6.88
N HIS A 408 -19.22 7.34 6.56
CA HIS A 408 -19.30 5.93 6.88
C HIS A 408 -19.39 5.10 5.59
N PHE A 409 -18.46 4.17 5.43
CA PHE A 409 -18.40 3.24 4.31
C PHE A 409 -18.48 1.80 4.80
N ARG A 410 -19.55 1.11 4.41
CA ARG A 410 -19.71 -0.33 4.60
C ARG A 410 -19.24 -1.06 3.35
N PHE A 411 -18.30 -1.98 3.57
CA PHE A 411 -17.76 -2.91 2.58
C PHE A 411 -18.46 -4.25 2.79
N HIS A 412 -19.14 -4.74 1.76
CA HIS A 412 -19.96 -5.95 1.86
C HIS A 412 -20.13 -6.64 0.51
N ARG A 413 -20.76 -7.82 0.53
CA ARG A 413 -21.23 -8.51 -0.66
C ARG A 413 -22.76 -8.53 -0.70
N SER A 414 -23.36 -8.26 -1.85
CA SER A 414 -24.81 -8.38 -2.05
C SER A 414 -25.11 -8.75 -3.50
N ASN A 415 -26.06 -9.68 -3.72
CA ASN A 415 -26.43 -10.18 -5.05
C ASN A 415 -25.22 -10.65 -5.88
N SER A 416 -24.26 -11.34 -5.25
CA SER A 416 -23.00 -11.78 -5.86
C SER A 416 -22.05 -10.69 -6.33
N GLU A 417 -22.25 -9.44 -5.93
CA GLU A 417 -21.35 -8.31 -6.21
C GLU A 417 -20.70 -7.82 -4.91
N TRP A 418 -19.43 -7.45 -4.99
CA TRP A 418 -18.70 -6.77 -3.92
C TRP A 418 -18.91 -5.27 -4.05
N LEU A 419 -19.39 -4.60 -2.99
CA LEU A 419 -19.91 -3.24 -3.06
C LEU A 419 -19.42 -2.39 -1.89
N ILE A 420 -19.49 -1.06 -2.07
CA ILE A 420 -19.35 -0.06 -1.01
C ILE A 420 -20.67 0.70 -0.90
N ASN A 421 -21.35 0.66 0.24
CA ASN A 421 -22.64 1.31 0.44
C ASN A 421 -23.68 0.98 -0.67
N ASN A 422 -23.69 -0.27 -1.16
CA ASN A 422 -24.52 -0.80 -2.26
C ASN A 422 -24.21 -0.22 -3.65
N VAL A 423 -23.02 0.35 -3.83
CA VAL A 423 -22.56 0.89 -5.10
C VAL A 423 -21.27 0.17 -5.52
N GLY A 424 -21.24 -0.29 -6.77
CA GLY A 424 -20.03 -0.77 -7.44
C GLY A 424 -19.46 0.31 -8.35
N PHE A 425 -18.17 0.20 -8.68
CA PHE A 425 -17.48 1.19 -9.51
C PHE A 425 -18.03 1.31 -10.94
N SER A 426 -18.67 0.27 -11.48
CA SER A 426 -19.33 0.29 -12.78
C SER A 426 -20.55 1.22 -12.82
N ASP A 427 -21.16 1.55 -11.66
CA ASP A 427 -22.23 2.54 -11.56
C ASP A 427 -21.68 3.98 -11.52
N ALA A 428 -21.25 4.46 -12.69
CA ALA A 428 -20.64 5.78 -12.86
C ALA A 428 -21.49 6.95 -12.34
N ASN A 429 -22.81 6.80 -12.21
CA ASN A 429 -23.69 7.86 -11.71
C ASN A 429 -23.66 7.98 -10.18
N ASN A 430 -23.34 6.90 -9.47
CA ASN A 430 -23.45 6.83 -8.01
C ASN A 430 -22.12 6.54 -7.31
N ARG A 431 -21.05 6.15 -8.02
CA ARG A 431 -19.76 5.75 -7.43
C ARG A 431 -18.96 6.87 -6.77
N ILE A 432 -19.34 8.15 -6.93
CA ILE A 432 -18.73 9.24 -6.16
C ILE A 432 -19.45 9.32 -4.81
N LEU A 433 -18.87 8.69 -3.80
CA LEU A 433 -19.49 8.47 -2.49
C LEU A 433 -19.20 9.58 -1.47
N ALA A 434 -18.15 10.39 -1.69
CA ALA A 434 -17.83 11.54 -0.85
C ALA A 434 -17.39 12.75 -1.68
N ASN A 435 -17.76 13.95 -1.22
CA ASN A 435 -17.26 15.23 -1.74
C ASN A 435 -16.57 15.96 -0.59
N VAL A 436 -15.25 15.90 -0.59
CA VAL A 436 -14.39 16.38 0.49
C VAL A 436 -13.86 17.77 0.12
N PRO A 437 -14.13 18.83 0.90
CA PRO A 437 -13.50 20.13 0.64
C PRO A 437 -11.97 20.04 0.75
N ARG A 438 -11.25 20.45 -0.30
CA ARG A 438 -9.78 20.40 -0.30
C ARG A 438 -9.16 21.04 0.95
N GLY A 439 -8.23 20.34 1.57
CA GLY A 439 -7.53 20.75 2.79
C GLY A 439 -8.27 20.44 4.09
N THR A 440 -9.45 19.81 4.06
CA THR A 440 -10.09 19.35 5.29
C THR A 440 -9.41 18.12 5.85
N VAL A 441 -9.51 17.97 7.17
CA VAL A 441 -9.24 16.70 7.85
C VAL A 441 -10.59 16.05 8.11
N GLU A 442 -10.74 14.80 7.71
CA GLU A 442 -11.95 14.02 7.94
C GLU A 442 -11.62 12.71 8.64
N ILE A 443 -12.59 12.22 9.42
CA ILE A 443 -12.60 10.89 10.00
C ILE A 443 -13.60 10.04 9.22
N TRP A 444 -13.12 8.97 8.61
CA TRP A 444 -13.94 7.97 7.95
C TRP A 444 -14.09 6.74 8.83
N GLU A 445 -15.32 6.25 8.97
CA GLU A 445 -15.61 4.93 9.50
C GLU A 445 -15.65 3.93 8.35
N LEU A 446 -14.81 2.91 8.43
CA LEU A 446 -14.73 1.82 7.47
C LEU A 446 -15.25 0.56 8.17
N GLU A 447 -16.41 0.06 7.77
CA GLU A 447 -17.10 -1.09 8.38
C GLU A 447 -17.05 -2.30 7.45
N ASN A 448 -16.69 -3.45 8.00
CA ASN A 448 -16.99 -4.76 7.43
C ASN A 448 -18.20 -5.36 8.17
N GLY A 449 -19.32 -5.53 7.47
CA GLY A 449 -20.63 -5.87 8.03
C GLY A 449 -20.79 -7.27 8.64
N SER A 450 -19.77 -8.13 8.54
CA SER A 450 -19.66 -9.50 9.11
C SER A 450 -20.05 -10.64 8.17
N GLY A 451 -20.17 -10.42 6.85
CA GLY A 451 -20.48 -11.45 5.85
C GLY A 451 -19.42 -12.53 5.64
N GLY A 452 -18.55 -12.84 6.61
CA GLY A 452 -17.57 -13.93 6.49
C GLY A 452 -16.36 -13.65 5.58
N TRP A 453 -16.10 -12.39 5.28
CA TRP A 453 -14.98 -11.94 4.43
C TRP A 453 -14.10 -10.93 5.18
N THR A 454 -12.95 -10.57 4.60
CA THR A 454 -12.10 -9.50 5.12
C THR A 454 -11.64 -8.57 3.99
N HIS A 455 -11.36 -7.32 4.33
CA HIS A 455 -11.14 -6.27 3.35
C HIS A 455 -9.95 -5.37 3.75
N PRO A 456 -8.78 -5.45 3.07
CA PRO A 456 -7.78 -4.39 3.15
C PRO A 456 -8.28 -3.17 2.38
N ILE A 457 -8.57 -2.07 3.07
CA ILE A 457 -9.13 -0.87 2.45
C ILE A 457 -8.02 0.12 2.14
N HIS A 458 -7.89 0.50 0.88
CA HIS A 458 -6.99 1.53 0.39
C HIS A 458 -7.75 2.83 0.11
N VAL A 459 -7.16 3.97 0.47
CA VAL A 459 -7.63 5.31 0.08
C VAL A 459 -6.49 6.00 -0.68
N HIS A 460 -6.73 6.38 -1.93
CA HIS A 460 -5.75 7.11 -2.74
C HIS A 460 -5.48 8.52 -2.18
N LEU A 461 -4.47 9.21 -2.72
CA LEU A 461 -4.01 10.57 -2.36
C LEU A 461 -3.45 10.75 -0.94
N VAL A 462 -4.11 10.20 0.08
CA VAL A 462 -3.90 10.57 1.49
C VAL A 462 -2.99 9.61 2.24
N ASP A 463 -2.35 10.15 3.28
CA ASP A 463 -1.83 9.36 4.40
C ASP A 463 -2.82 9.50 5.57
N PHE A 464 -3.23 8.40 6.19
CA PHE A 464 -4.16 8.39 7.30
C PHE A 464 -3.58 7.80 8.59
N ARG A 465 -4.15 8.22 9.71
CA ARG A 465 -3.92 7.64 11.03
C ARG A 465 -5.04 6.68 11.38
N VAL A 466 -4.72 5.46 11.79
CA VAL A 466 -5.71 4.55 12.38
C VAL A 466 -5.99 5.00 13.82
N LEU A 467 -7.19 5.55 14.06
CA LEU A 467 -7.59 6.08 15.37
C LEU A 467 -8.08 4.98 16.30
N ALA A 468 -8.91 4.10 15.77
CA ALA A 468 -9.55 3.03 16.51
C ALA A 468 -9.92 1.88 15.57
N ARG A 469 -10.05 0.69 16.15
CA ARG A 469 -10.75 -0.43 15.56
C ARG A 469 -11.48 -1.20 16.64
N TRP A 470 -12.54 -1.88 16.24
CA TRP A 470 -13.29 -2.78 17.08
C TRP A 470 -13.96 -3.81 16.20
N ASP A 471 -14.16 -4.99 16.75
CA ASP A 471 -14.97 -6.02 16.12
C ASP A 471 -16.09 -6.45 17.08
N SER A 472 -17.07 -7.17 16.54
CA SER A 472 -18.13 -7.79 17.33
C SER A 472 -17.73 -9.15 17.93
N GLU A 473 -16.59 -9.72 17.53
CA GLU A 473 -16.24 -11.13 17.74
C GLU A 473 -14.95 -11.41 18.55
N ASN A 474 -13.86 -10.68 18.28
CA ASN A 474 -12.48 -11.07 18.65
C ASN A 474 -11.73 -10.05 19.53
N GLY A 475 -12.28 -8.85 19.74
CA GLY A 475 -11.69 -7.79 20.55
C GLY A 475 -10.39 -7.21 19.97
N ARG A 476 -10.19 -7.25 18.64
CA ARG A 476 -9.00 -6.69 17.98
C ARG A 476 -8.91 -5.18 18.25
N ALA A 477 -7.72 -4.73 18.63
CA ALA A 477 -7.39 -3.32 18.84
C ALA A 477 -6.29 -2.88 17.88
N VAL A 478 -6.10 -1.57 17.71
CA VAL A 478 -5.09 -1.00 16.81
C VAL A 478 -3.72 -1.61 17.16
N GLU A 479 -3.03 -2.14 16.16
CA GLU A 479 -1.74 -2.76 16.37
C GLU A 479 -0.70 -1.72 16.77
N PRO A 480 0.28 -2.05 17.63
CA PRO A 480 1.26 -1.09 18.08
C PRO A 480 2.05 -0.42 16.94
N TYR A 481 2.28 -1.13 15.83
CA TYR A 481 2.96 -0.59 14.64
C TYR A 481 2.05 0.26 13.75
N GLU A 482 0.73 0.11 13.81
CA GLU A 482 -0.22 1.00 13.14
C GLU A 482 -0.40 2.30 13.94
N ALA A 483 -0.54 2.20 15.27
CA ALA A 483 -0.69 3.35 16.15
C ALA A 483 0.54 4.29 16.16
N ALA A 484 1.71 3.75 15.78
CA ALA A 484 2.98 4.47 15.80
C ALA A 484 3.29 5.24 14.50
N GLY A 485 2.45 5.14 13.46
CA GLY A 485 2.74 5.68 12.13
C GLY A 485 1.50 6.11 11.34
N LEU A 486 1.74 6.49 10.09
CA LEU A 486 0.70 6.79 9.09
C LEU A 486 0.63 5.64 8.07
N LYS A 487 -0.57 5.40 7.56
CA LYS A 487 -0.91 4.30 6.65
C LYS A 487 -1.74 4.81 5.48
N ASP A 488 -1.82 4.02 4.42
CA ASP A 488 -2.75 4.24 3.31
C ASP A 488 -3.60 2.99 3.00
N VAL A 489 -3.35 1.89 3.70
CA VAL A 489 -4.17 0.67 3.69
C VAL A 489 -4.47 0.25 5.13
N VAL A 490 -5.71 -0.19 5.42
CA VAL A 490 -6.08 -0.76 6.73
C VAL A 490 -6.92 -2.03 6.54
N TRP A 491 -6.55 -3.10 7.23
CA TRP A 491 -7.24 -4.38 7.10
C TRP A 491 -8.41 -4.52 8.08
N LEU A 492 -9.62 -4.64 7.53
CA LEU A 492 -10.84 -4.95 8.26
C LEU A 492 -11.05 -6.47 8.32
N ALA A 493 -10.93 -7.04 9.52
CA ALA A 493 -11.33 -8.42 9.81
C ALA A 493 -12.85 -8.59 9.71
N LYS A 494 -13.32 -9.83 9.87
CA LYS A 494 -14.76 -10.13 9.95
C LYS A 494 -15.44 -9.32 11.04
N GLY A 495 -16.48 -8.59 10.68
CA GLY A 495 -17.28 -7.80 11.62
C GLY A 495 -16.51 -6.67 12.29
N GLU A 496 -15.37 -6.26 11.71
CA GLU A 496 -14.53 -5.18 12.21
C GLU A 496 -14.92 -3.84 11.56
N SER A 497 -14.94 -2.78 12.37
CA SER A 497 -14.86 -1.42 11.86
C SER A 497 -13.57 -0.74 12.32
N ALA A 498 -13.09 0.20 11.52
CA ALA A 498 -11.97 1.06 11.84
C ALA A 498 -12.31 2.54 11.60
N LEU A 499 -11.75 3.42 12.43
CA LEU A 499 -11.75 4.87 12.19
C LEU A 499 -10.38 5.28 11.65
N VAL A 500 -10.38 5.95 10.51
CA VAL A 500 -9.17 6.53 9.90
C VAL A 500 -9.31 8.04 9.80
N GLU A 501 -8.28 8.77 10.20
CA GLU A 501 -8.22 10.24 10.16
C GLU A 501 -7.20 10.68 9.11
N ALA A 502 -7.62 11.46 8.12
CA ALA A 502 -6.79 11.83 6.97
C ALA A 502 -6.94 13.32 6.63
N HIS A 503 -5.87 13.93 6.15
CA HIS A 503 -5.88 15.30 5.61
C HIS A 503 -5.96 15.23 4.09
N TYR A 504 -7.10 15.65 3.51
CA TYR A 504 -7.38 15.56 2.07
C TYR A 504 -6.75 16.72 1.31
N THR A 505 -5.44 16.61 1.09
CA THR A 505 -4.54 17.69 0.67
C THR A 505 -3.33 17.13 -0.11
N PRO A 506 -2.58 17.93 -0.89
CA PRO A 506 -2.85 19.31 -1.24
C PRO A 506 -3.59 19.45 -2.55
N TRP A 507 -3.94 18.38 -3.26
CA TRP A 507 -4.50 18.46 -4.61
C TRP A 507 -6.00 18.22 -4.62
N ASN A 508 -6.73 18.99 -5.43
CA ASN A 508 -8.09 18.65 -5.82
C ASN A 508 -8.10 17.46 -6.78
N GLY A 509 -9.26 16.83 -6.94
CA GLY A 509 -9.53 15.84 -7.96
C GLY A 509 -10.37 14.67 -7.51
N VAL A 510 -10.76 13.85 -8.48
CA VAL A 510 -11.49 12.60 -8.24
C VAL A 510 -10.47 11.47 -8.08
N TYR A 511 -10.52 10.79 -6.93
CA TYR A 511 -9.61 9.71 -6.55
C TYR A 511 -10.40 8.47 -6.11
N MET A 512 -9.75 7.32 -6.14
CA MET A 512 -10.37 6.03 -5.80
C MET A 512 -10.16 5.67 -4.32
N PHE A 513 -11.07 4.86 -3.79
CA PHE A 513 -10.86 4.11 -2.56
C PHE A 513 -11.58 2.78 -2.67
N HIS A 514 -10.96 1.70 -2.21
CA HIS A 514 -11.43 0.36 -2.54
C HIS A 514 -10.88 -0.71 -1.59
N CYS A 515 -11.50 -1.88 -1.64
CA CYS A 515 -10.85 -3.08 -1.13
C CYS A 515 -9.70 -3.46 -2.07
N HIS A 516 -8.54 -3.76 -1.50
CA HIS A 516 -7.34 -4.14 -2.24
C HIS A 516 -7.16 -5.66 -2.37
N ASN A 517 -8.17 -6.45 -1.98
CA ASN A 517 -8.30 -7.80 -2.51
C ASN A 517 -8.76 -7.67 -3.96
N LEU A 518 -7.89 -8.02 -4.90
CA LEU A 518 -8.09 -7.62 -6.30
C LEU A 518 -9.27 -8.34 -6.96
N ILE A 519 -9.69 -9.50 -6.44
CA ILE A 519 -10.94 -10.14 -6.89
C ILE A 519 -12.16 -9.32 -6.44
N HIS A 520 -12.13 -8.79 -5.22
CA HIS A 520 -13.20 -7.92 -4.73
C HIS A 520 -13.20 -6.59 -5.48
N GLU A 521 -12.01 -6.03 -5.74
CA GLU A 521 -11.81 -4.79 -6.50
C GLU A 521 -12.42 -4.87 -7.90
N ASP A 522 -12.11 -5.92 -8.66
CA ASP A 522 -12.56 -6.09 -10.05
C ASP A 522 -14.08 -6.38 -10.16
N GLN A 523 -14.77 -6.69 -9.06
CA GLN A 523 -16.15 -7.21 -9.07
C GLN A 523 -17.04 -6.76 -7.89
N ASP A 524 -17.05 -5.54 -7.40
CA ASP A 524 -16.70 -4.26 -8.02
C ASP A 524 -16.49 -3.25 -6.87
N MET A 525 -15.77 -3.68 -5.82
CA MET A 525 -15.70 -3.05 -4.50
C MET A 525 -14.76 -1.84 -4.49
N MET A 526 -15.10 -0.88 -5.32
CA MET A 526 -14.38 0.36 -5.49
C MET A 526 -15.36 1.52 -5.60
N GLY A 527 -15.03 2.59 -4.89
CA GLY A 527 -15.72 3.86 -4.93
C GLY A 527 -14.76 4.98 -5.28
N ALA A 528 -15.31 6.17 -5.46
CA ALA A 528 -14.56 7.38 -5.69
C ALA A 528 -14.96 8.45 -4.67
N PHE A 529 -14.02 9.33 -4.36
CA PHE A 529 -14.28 10.57 -3.65
C PHE A 529 -13.74 11.74 -4.46
N ASN A 530 -14.37 12.90 -4.34
CA ASN A 530 -13.96 14.12 -5.00
C ASN A 530 -13.39 15.09 -3.98
N VAL A 531 -12.08 15.33 -4.03
CA VAL A 531 -11.46 16.45 -3.31
C VAL A 531 -11.79 17.72 -4.08
N THR A 532 -12.83 18.40 -3.63
CA THR A 532 -13.45 19.51 -4.35
C THR A 532 -12.56 20.74 -4.38
N ASN A 533 -12.60 21.47 -5.50
CA ASN A 533 -11.92 22.74 -5.61
C ASN A 533 -12.55 23.80 -4.68
N LEU A 534 -11.73 24.69 -4.10
CA LEU A 534 -12.20 25.80 -3.26
C LEU A 534 -12.32 27.08 -4.10
N PRO A 535 -13.55 27.61 -4.36
CA PRO A 535 -13.75 28.74 -5.28
C PRO A 535 -13.04 30.05 -4.88
N ASN A 536 -12.62 30.17 -3.61
CA ASN A 536 -11.93 31.34 -3.06
C ASN A 536 -10.61 30.97 -2.40
N LEU A 537 -9.85 30.01 -2.97
CA LEU A 537 -8.54 29.62 -2.45
C LEU A 537 -7.57 30.81 -2.34
N GLY A 538 -7.80 31.90 -3.09
CA GLY A 538 -6.93 33.09 -3.11
C GLY A 538 -5.61 32.85 -3.87
N TYR A 539 -5.54 31.71 -4.57
CA TYR A 539 -4.47 31.28 -5.43
C TYR A 539 -5.06 30.91 -6.79
N ALA A 540 -4.50 31.41 -7.89
CA ALA A 540 -4.97 31.12 -9.23
C ALA A 540 -4.23 29.89 -9.78
N GLU A 541 -4.85 28.72 -9.68
CA GLU A 541 -4.35 27.53 -10.39
C GLU A 541 -4.66 27.68 -11.88
N GLU A 542 -3.63 27.79 -12.72
CA GLU A 542 -3.80 27.99 -14.15
C GLU A 542 -4.29 26.72 -14.85
N THR A 543 -3.90 25.56 -14.32
CA THR A 543 -4.28 24.24 -14.83
C THR A 543 -5.00 23.43 -13.78
N ASP A 544 -6.25 23.07 -14.08
CA ASP A 544 -6.99 22.07 -13.30
C ASP A 544 -6.54 20.67 -13.71
N PHE A 545 -6.24 19.83 -12.71
CA PHE A 545 -5.92 18.41 -12.86
C PHE A 545 -6.93 17.54 -12.11
N GLY A 546 -8.14 18.05 -11.84
CA GLY A 546 -9.13 17.34 -11.04
C GLY A 546 -9.83 16.18 -11.75
N ASP A 547 -9.84 16.18 -13.08
CA ASP A 547 -10.45 15.13 -13.90
C ASP A 547 -9.42 14.06 -14.29
N PRO A 548 -9.50 12.83 -13.77
CA PRO A 548 -8.57 11.76 -14.16
C PRO A 548 -8.67 11.38 -15.65
N MET A 549 -9.77 11.70 -16.32
CA MET A 549 -9.99 11.39 -17.74
C MET A 549 -9.61 12.54 -18.68
N ASP A 550 -8.95 13.58 -18.17
CA ASP A 550 -8.60 14.77 -18.96
C ASP A 550 -7.82 14.42 -20.25
N PRO A 551 -8.32 14.81 -21.44
CA PRO A 551 -7.76 14.43 -22.73
C PRO A 551 -6.30 14.87 -22.94
N ARG A 552 -5.80 15.87 -22.19
CA ARG A 552 -4.41 16.36 -22.30
C ARG A 552 -3.38 15.34 -21.80
N TRP A 553 -3.78 14.50 -20.83
CA TRP A 553 -2.89 13.58 -20.11
C TRP A 553 -3.09 12.11 -20.48
N ARG A 554 -4.03 11.84 -21.39
CA ARG A 554 -4.34 10.48 -21.87
C ARG A 554 -3.17 9.82 -22.60
N ALA A 555 -3.24 8.49 -22.62
CA ALA A 555 -2.37 7.65 -23.43
C ALA A 555 -2.36 8.06 -24.91
N ARG A 556 -1.21 7.90 -25.55
CA ARG A 556 -0.95 8.23 -26.96
C ARG A 556 -0.53 6.98 -27.71
N SER A 557 -1.04 6.79 -28.92
CA SER A 557 -0.59 5.71 -29.80
C SER A 557 0.88 5.89 -30.20
N TYR A 558 1.58 4.78 -30.39
CA TYR A 558 2.92 4.78 -30.97
C TYR A 558 3.05 3.75 -32.09
N ASN A 559 4.02 3.96 -32.98
CA ASN A 559 4.43 2.96 -33.96
C ASN A 559 5.56 2.11 -33.37
N ILE A 560 5.45 0.78 -33.44
CA ILE A 560 6.51 -0.12 -32.95
C ILE A 560 7.86 0.13 -33.63
N ALA A 561 7.87 0.53 -34.91
CA ALA A 561 9.09 0.90 -35.62
C ALA A 561 9.75 2.15 -35.03
N ASP A 562 8.96 3.10 -34.52
CA ASP A 562 9.47 4.30 -33.84
C ASP A 562 10.04 3.93 -32.46
N PHE A 563 9.38 3.03 -31.73
CA PHE A 563 9.89 2.55 -30.45
C PHE A 563 11.23 1.80 -30.60
N VAL A 564 11.31 0.86 -31.53
CA VAL A 564 12.53 0.08 -31.81
C VAL A 564 13.62 0.95 -32.43
N GLY A 565 13.26 1.82 -33.37
CA GLY A 565 14.17 2.71 -34.08
C GLY A 565 14.58 3.96 -33.29
N ARG A 566 13.99 4.18 -32.11
CA ARG A 566 14.14 5.42 -31.31
C ARG A 566 13.80 6.68 -32.11
N MET A 567 12.73 6.61 -32.90
CA MET A 567 12.21 7.70 -33.73
C MET A 567 10.95 8.33 -33.12
N GLY A 568 10.52 9.46 -33.66
CA GLY A 568 9.24 10.10 -33.31
C GLY A 568 9.16 10.42 -31.81
N PRO A 569 8.14 9.94 -31.06
CA PRO A 569 8.01 10.28 -29.65
C PRO A 569 9.14 9.73 -28.77
N PHE A 570 9.96 8.80 -29.27
CA PHE A 570 11.06 8.16 -28.55
C PHE A 570 12.43 8.76 -28.85
N GLU A 571 12.51 9.75 -29.75
CA GLU A 571 13.72 10.55 -29.97
C GLU A 571 14.02 11.40 -28.74
N GLU A 572 15.31 11.63 -28.48
CA GLU A 572 15.76 12.41 -27.33
C GLU A 572 15.13 13.81 -27.28
N ALA A 573 15.10 14.52 -28.41
CA ALA A 573 14.49 15.85 -28.47
C ALA A 573 12.97 15.83 -28.21
N ALA A 574 12.26 14.80 -28.67
CA ALA A 574 10.82 14.67 -28.44
C ALA A 574 10.49 14.34 -26.97
N ILE A 575 11.33 13.50 -26.34
CA ILE A 575 11.24 13.20 -24.90
C ILE A 575 11.45 14.47 -24.08
N ILE A 576 12.54 15.21 -24.36
CA ILE A 576 12.85 16.48 -23.67
C ILE A 576 11.68 17.45 -23.82
N ALA A 577 11.20 17.67 -25.05
CA ALA A 577 10.09 18.59 -25.31
C ALA A 577 8.82 18.17 -24.57
N ARG A 578 8.48 16.87 -24.53
CA ARG A 578 7.29 16.38 -23.83
C ARG A 578 7.40 16.54 -22.31
N VAL A 579 8.55 16.25 -21.73
CA VAL A 579 8.77 16.42 -20.28
C VAL A 579 8.74 17.89 -19.89
N GLN A 580 9.30 18.77 -20.71
CA GLN A 580 9.23 20.21 -20.49
C GLN A 580 7.80 20.74 -20.64
N GLU A 581 7.05 20.29 -21.66
CA GLU A 581 5.63 20.61 -21.83
C GLU A 581 4.81 20.22 -20.59
N LEU A 582 5.04 19.03 -20.02
CA LEU A 582 4.39 18.59 -18.79
C LEU A 582 4.77 19.48 -17.59
N ALA A 583 6.05 19.82 -17.45
CA ALA A 583 6.56 20.65 -16.36
C ALA A 583 6.05 22.10 -16.41
N GLU A 584 5.86 22.66 -17.59
CA GLU A 584 5.28 23.99 -17.80
C GLU A 584 3.83 24.10 -17.29
N GLN A 585 3.12 22.98 -17.15
CA GLN A 585 1.78 22.93 -16.56
C GLN A 585 1.80 22.96 -15.03
N GLN A 586 3.00 22.93 -14.44
CA GLN A 586 3.25 23.06 -13.00
C GLN A 586 2.38 22.13 -12.12
N PRO A 587 2.31 20.80 -12.40
CA PRO A 587 1.44 19.90 -11.65
C PRO A 587 1.77 19.83 -10.15
N TYR A 588 3.00 20.16 -9.76
CA TYR A 588 3.42 20.11 -8.35
C TYR A 588 4.28 21.31 -7.91
N SER A 589 4.73 22.15 -8.84
CA SER A 589 5.74 23.20 -8.58
C SER A 589 5.25 24.31 -7.63
N GLU A 590 3.94 24.43 -7.46
CA GLU A 590 3.27 25.49 -6.69
C GLU A 590 2.75 24.99 -5.33
N ARG A 591 3.18 23.78 -4.91
CA ARG A 591 2.69 23.11 -3.70
C ARG A 591 2.75 24.00 -2.44
N ALA A 592 3.87 24.69 -2.21
CA ALA A 592 4.02 25.49 -0.99
C ALA A 592 3.02 26.66 -0.94
N GLN A 593 2.74 27.28 -2.10
CA GLN A 593 1.75 28.34 -2.25
C GLN A 593 0.33 27.81 -2.06
N VAL A 594 0.04 26.63 -2.62
CA VAL A 594 -1.24 25.92 -2.43
C VAL A 594 -1.47 25.60 -0.96
N GLU A 595 -0.49 25.00 -0.27
CA GLU A 595 -0.60 24.68 1.17
C GLU A 595 -0.82 25.96 2.00
N GLU A 596 -0.08 27.04 1.72
CA GLU A 596 -0.27 28.33 2.41
C GLU A 596 -1.66 28.93 2.13
N ALA A 597 -2.17 28.78 0.92
CA ALA A 597 -3.50 29.25 0.53
C ALA A 597 -4.61 28.46 1.23
N LEU A 598 -4.46 27.13 1.35
CA LEU A 598 -5.38 26.27 2.10
C LEU A 598 -5.41 26.65 3.59
N ASP A 599 -4.25 26.84 4.21
CA ASP A 599 -4.14 27.27 5.61
C ASP A 599 -4.87 28.61 5.87
N LYS A 600 -4.80 29.55 4.92
CA LYS A 600 -5.52 30.83 4.98
C LYS A 600 -7.02 30.65 4.78
N ALA A 601 -7.43 29.88 3.77
CA ALA A 601 -8.84 29.66 3.42
C ALA A 601 -9.61 28.97 4.54
N LEU A 602 -8.97 28.03 5.26
CA LEU A 602 -9.55 27.28 6.37
C LEU A 602 -9.43 28.01 7.73
N GLY A 603 -9.01 29.29 7.73
CA GLY A 603 -9.16 30.18 8.87
C GLY A 603 -7.98 30.24 9.85
N GLY A 604 -6.75 29.89 9.45
CA GLY A 604 -5.51 30.28 10.15
C GLY A 604 -5.38 29.95 11.64
N ASN A 605 -6.21 29.05 12.17
CA ASN A 605 -6.33 28.75 13.61
C ASN A 605 -5.94 27.31 13.98
N VAL A 606 -5.11 26.67 13.16
CA VAL A 606 -4.30 25.53 13.61
C VAL A 606 -2.98 26.08 14.14
N GLY A 607 -2.95 26.44 15.42
CA GLY A 607 -1.72 26.61 16.21
C GLY A 607 -0.65 27.55 15.63
N SER A 608 -0.70 28.83 16.02
CA SER A 608 0.34 29.82 15.83
C SER A 608 1.79 29.30 15.87
N LYS A 609 2.50 29.49 14.76
CA LYS A 609 3.92 29.90 14.65
C LYS A 609 4.92 29.21 15.60
N LYS A 610 5.52 28.12 15.14
CA LYS A 610 6.99 28.05 15.07
C LYS A 610 7.37 27.90 13.61
N LYS A 611 8.18 28.85 13.12
CA LYS A 611 8.80 28.82 11.79
C LYS A 611 9.23 27.39 11.44
N ARG A 612 8.62 26.81 10.39
CA ARG A 612 9.31 25.84 9.54
C ARG A 612 10.36 26.63 8.77
N GLU A 613 11.48 26.96 9.41
CA GLU A 613 12.67 27.39 8.69
C GLU A 613 13.30 26.12 8.12
N PHE A 614 13.13 25.91 6.82
CA PHE A 614 14.08 25.15 6.03
C PHE A 614 15.39 25.96 6.02
N GLU A 615 16.31 25.66 6.94
CA GLU A 615 17.67 26.16 6.82
C GLU A 615 18.35 25.42 5.66
N GLU A 616 18.48 26.12 4.53
CA GLU A 616 19.56 25.89 3.57
C GLU A 616 20.89 25.92 4.33
N TYR A 617 21.56 24.76 4.38
CA TYR A 617 22.95 24.69 4.81
C TYR A 617 23.82 25.50 3.83
N LYS A 618 24.08 26.77 4.17
CA LYS A 618 25.23 27.51 3.63
C LYS A 618 26.40 27.32 4.58
N GLU A 619 27.45 26.71 4.05
CA GLU A 619 28.78 26.69 4.66
C GLU A 619 29.23 28.12 5.01
N SER A 620 29.63 28.33 6.26
CA SER A 620 30.68 29.30 6.56
C SER A 620 31.52 28.77 7.71
N ALA A 621 32.80 28.55 7.41
CA ALA A 621 33.84 28.27 8.37
C ALA A 621 34.01 29.44 9.33
N ASP A 622 33.99 29.19 10.64
CA ASP A 622 34.96 29.78 11.56
C ASP A 622 34.96 29.06 12.92
N GLU A 623 36.17 28.95 13.48
CA GLU A 623 36.56 28.18 14.65
C GLU A 623 36.08 28.78 15.99
N GLY A 624 35.78 27.94 16.99
CA GLY A 624 35.68 28.38 18.39
C GLY A 624 35.10 27.35 19.37
N PRO A 625 35.64 27.19 20.60
CA PRO A 625 35.52 25.95 21.37
C PRO A 625 34.26 25.83 22.24
N ILE A 626 33.80 24.58 22.33
CA ILE A 626 32.69 24.06 23.13
C ILE A 626 32.94 24.21 24.65
N PRO A 627 31.96 24.67 25.46
CA PRO A 627 31.95 24.43 26.90
C PRO A 627 31.05 23.25 27.29
N ARG A 628 31.65 22.30 28.02
CA ARG A 628 31.01 21.19 28.76
C ARG A 628 30.26 21.70 29.98
N TYR A 629 29.07 21.17 30.33
CA TYR A 629 28.59 20.92 31.72
C TYR A 629 27.40 19.94 31.66
N ARG A 630 27.51 18.69 32.15
CA ARG A 630 27.38 18.11 33.51
C ARG A 630 25.95 17.75 33.94
N ARG A 631 25.86 16.48 34.35
CA ARG A 631 24.76 15.73 34.97
C ARG A 631 24.05 16.45 36.12
N PHE A 632 22.74 16.21 36.22
CA PHE A 632 22.10 15.60 37.39
C PHE A 632 21.18 14.49 36.93
#